data_AF-A0A4V3YV04-F1
#
_entry.id   AF-A0A4V3YV04-F1
#
_cell.length_a   1.000
_cell.length_b   1.000
_cell.length_c   1.000
_cell.angle_alpha   90.00
_cell.angle_beta   90.00
_cell.angle_gamma   90.00
#
_symmetry.space_group_name_H-M   'P 1'
#
loop_
_entity.id
_entity.type
_entity.pdbx_description
1 polymer ?
#
loop_
_entity_poly.entity_id
_entity_poly.type
_entity_poly.pdbx_seq_one_letter_code
_entity_poly.pdbx_strand_id
1 'polypeptide(L)'
;MATSALRNSAFRLLLTASTVSGLGSWLLAVALPFYVFHLTGSPAATGLTLALEALPALLIGPWVGALLDGWPLTRAMWLADLAAGTAVALLLLVDHPDRLWLLYLAAFGKSLATTVLRPAARALTPVVIGAGPDLAAANALTALSSSMLRLTAPP
;
A
#
# COMPACT_ATOMS: atom_id res chain seq x y z
N MET A 1 26.92 2.75 -9.26
CA MET A 1 26.52 2.76 -7.84
C MET A 1 25.04 2.45 -7.65
N ALA A 2 24.08 3.15 -8.26
CA ALA A 2 22.66 2.75 -8.17
C ALA A 2 22.30 1.47 -8.97
N THR A 3 22.99 1.22 -10.08
CA THR A 3 22.71 0.10 -10.99
C THR A 3 23.16 -1.27 -10.48
N SER A 4 24.01 -1.34 -9.45
CA SER A 4 24.48 -2.62 -8.90
C SER A 4 23.35 -3.35 -8.18
N ALA A 5 22.53 -2.65 -7.40
CA ALA A 5 21.32 -3.19 -6.77
C ALA A 5 20.32 -3.73 -7.81
N LEU A 6 20.19 -3.07 -8.98
CA LEU A 6 19.32 -3.51 -10.07
C LEU A 6 19.80 -4.78 -10.78
N ARG A 7 21.02 -5.27 -10.53
CA ARG A 7 21.46 -6.56 -11.08
C ARG A 7 20.74 -7.73 -10.39
N ASN A 8 20.28 -7.55 -9.16
CA ASN A 8 19.53 -8.56 -8.44
C ASN A 8 18.07 -8.57 -8.94
N SER A 9 17.66 -9.68 -9.56
CA SER A 9 16.32 -9.86 -10.13
C SER A 9 15.22 -9.77 -9.07
N ALA A 10 15.47 -10.27 -7.86
CA ALA A 10 14.52 -10.22 -6.76
C ALA A 10 14.37 -8.78 -6.23
N PHE A 11 15.44 -8.00 -6.16
CA PHE A 11 15.34 -6.57 -5.78
C PHE A 11 14.58 -5.76 -6.84
N ARG A 12 14.85 -6.00 -8.12
CA ARG A 12 14.09 -5.37 -9.21
C ARG A 12 12.59 -5.66 -9.10
N LEU A 13 12.23 -6.91 -8.84
CA LEU A 13 10.83 -7.32 -8.68
C LEU A 13 10.20 -6.65 -7.45
N LEU A 14 10.91 -6.60 -6.33
CA LEU A 14 10.45 -5.91 -5.12
C LEU A 14 10.23 -4.42 -5.35
N LEU A 15 11.16 -3.77 -6.05
CA LEU A 15 11.11 -2.34 -6.36
C LEU A 15 9.94 -2.03 -7.29
N THR A 16 9.75 -2.79 -8.37
CA THR A 16 8.63 -2.57 -9.29
C THR A 16 7.29 -2.86 -8.64
N ALA A 17 7.16 -3.98 -7.92
CA ALA A 17 5.94 -4.33 -7.20
C ALA A 17 5.55 -3.27 -6.16
N SER A 18 6.51 -2.82 -5.34
CA SER A 18 6.27 -1.79 -4.32
C SER A 18 5.91 -0.44 -4.94
N THR A 19 6.50 -0.11 -6.10
CA THR A 19 6.19 1.14 -6.81
C THR A 19 4.78 1.10 -7.40
N VAL A 20 4.40 0.01 -8.07
CA VAL A 20 3.07 -0.15 -8.66
C VAL A 20 1.98 -0.24 -7.59
N SER A 21 2.18 -1.03 -6.53
CA SER A 21 1.26 -1.11 -5.40
C SER A 21 1.12 0.24 -4.69
N GLY A 22 2.24 0.98 -4.54
CA GLY A 22 2.24 2.35 -4.02
C GLY A 22 1.43 3.33 -4.87
N LEU A 23 1.57 3.28 -6.20
CA LEU A 23 0.80 4.10 -7.14
C LEU A 23 -0.70 3.81 -7.02
N GLY A 24 -1.09 2.53 -7.08
CA GLY A 24 -2.49 2.13 -6.99
C GLY A 24 -3.11 2.53 -5.65
N SER A 25 -2.38 2.32 -4.55
CA SER A 25 -2.83 2.71 -3.20
C SER A 25 -3.07 4.21 -3.08
N TRP A 26 -2.20 5.02 -3.70
CA TRP A 26 -2.34 6.46 -3.72
C TRP A 26 -3.53 6.90 -4.58
N LEU A 27 -3.67 6.37 -5.79
CA LEU A 27 -4.83 6.65 -6.66
C LEU A 27 -6.15 6.33 -5.96
N LEU A 28 -6.21 5.21 -5.24
CA LEU A 28 -7.38 4.81 -4.46
C LEU A 28 -7.65 5.74 -3.27
N ALA A 29 -6.61 6.24 -2.61
CA ALA A 29 -6.77 7.19 -1.50
C ALA A 29 -7.48 8.47 -1.95
N VAL A 30 -7.32 8.88 -3.22
CA VAL A 30 -8.05 10.02 -3.79
C VAL A 30 -9.37 9.58 -4.41
N ALA A 31 -9.40 8.49 -5.17
CA ALA A 31 -10.59 8.06 -5.89
C ALA A 31 -11.73 7.66 -4.94
N LEU A 32 -11.44 6.99 -3.82
CA LEU A 32 -12.49 6.48 -2.91
C LEU A 32 -13.31 7.60 -2.25
N PRO A 33 -12.71 8.63 -1.62
CA PRO A 33 -13.47 9.75 -1.07
C PRO A 33 -14.31 10.47 -2.12
N PHE A 34 -13.73 10.72 -3.32
CA PHE A 34 -14.44 11.36 -4.43
C PHE A 34 -15.63 10.51 -4.91
N TYR A 35 -15.43 9.20 -5.03
CA TYR A 35 -16.48 8.28 -5.46
C TYR A 35 -17.63 8.20 -4.44
N VAL A 36 -17.32 8.13 -3.14
CA VAL A 36 -18.33 8.20 -2.07
C VAL A 36 -19.09 9.52 -2.12
N PHE A 37 -18.38 10.64 -2.31
CA PHE A 37 -19.03 11.94 -2.41
C PHE A 37 -19.98 12.00 -3.61
N HIS A 38 -19.56 11.47 -4.77
CA HIS A 38 -20.38 11.45 -5.97
C HIS A 38 -21.63 10.57 -5.82
N LEU A 39 -21.51 9.42 -5.17
CA LEU A 39 -22.64 8.51 -4.93
C LEU A 39 -23.62 9.02 -3.86
N THR A 40 -23.12 9.68 -2.82
CA THR A 40 -23.93 10.02 -1.63
C THR A 40 -24.31 11.49 -1.52
N GLY A 41 -23.55 12.38 -2.17
CA GLY A 41 -23.61 13.82 -1.97
C GLY A 41 -23.24 14.28 -0.55
N SER A 42 -22.75 13.38 0.32
CA SER A 42 -22.59 13.63 1.75
C SER A 42 -21.12 13.82 2.15
N PRO A 43 -20.71 15.03 2.59
CA PRO A 43 -19.37 15.27 3.12
C PRO A 43 -19.03 14.41 4.34
N ALA A 44 -20.04 14.06 5.16
CA ALA A 44 -19.86 13.22 6.33
C ALA A 44 -19.49 11.78 5.93
N ALA A 45 -20.15 11.22 4.90
CA ALA A 45 -19.83 9.89 4.40
C ALA A 45 -18.42 9.83 3.81
N THR A 46 -18.00 10.88 3.10
CA THR A 46 -16.63 11.04 2.59
C THR A 46 -15.60 11.13 3.72
N GLY A 47 -15.89 11.90 4.77
CA GLY A 47 -15.02 12.02 5.94
C GLY A 47 -14.86 10.68 6.67
N LEU A 48 -15.92 9.87 6.74
CA LEU A 48 -15.85 8.53 7.32
C LEU A 48 -14.93 7.60 6.50
N THR A 49 -14.96 7.68 5.17
CA THR A 49 -14.04 6.93 4.30
C THR A 49 -12.59 7.28 4.61
N LEU A 50 -12.27 8.57 4.73
CA LEU A 50 -10.93 9.03 5.08
C LEU A 50 -10.51 8.53 6.47
N ALA A 51 -11.41 8.57 7.45
CA ALA A 51 -11.16 8.05 8.79
C ALA A 51 -10.84 6.55 8.76
N LEU A 52 -11.60 5.76 8.00
CA LEU A 52 -11.38 4.32 7.83
C LEU A 52 -10.07 4.00 7.11
N GLU A 53 -9.60 4.86 6.20
CA GLU A 53 -8.28 4.70 5.60
C GLU A 53 -7.15 4.98 6.60
N ALA A 54 -7.32 5.91 7.53
CA ALA A 54 -6.31 6.20 8.54
C ALA A 54 -6.33 5.21 9.72
N LEU A 55 -7.49 4.59 9.97
CA LEU A 55 -7.75 3.79 11.17
C LEU A 55 -6.80 2.59 11.33
N PRO A 56 -6.54 1.73 10.32
CA PRO A 56 -5.58 0.63 10.44
C PRO A 56 -4.17 1.11 10.77
N ALA A 57 -3.69 2.16 10.11
CA ALA A 57 -2.35 2.68 10.36
C ALA A 57 -2.20 3.18 11.80
N LEU A 58 -3.25 3.80 12.34
CA LEU A 58 -3.27 4.28 13.72
C LEU A 58 -3.35 3.13 14.74
N LEU A 59 -4.21 2.15 14.49
CA LEU A 59 -4.41 1.02 15.38
C LEU A 59 -3.23 0.06 15.27
N ILE A 60 -3.08 -0.62 14.15
CA ILE A 60 -2.11 -1.73 14.05
C ILE A 60 -0.69 -1.29 13.72
N GLY A 61 -0.48 -0.08 13.19
CA GLY A 61 0.83 0.39 12.73
C GLY A 61 2.00 0.16 13.71
N PRO A 62 1.87 0.48 15.00
CA PRO A 62 2.91 0.23 16.01
C PRO A 62 3.23 -1.26 16.22
N TRP A 63 2.25 -2.14 16.05
CA TRP A 63 2.38 -3.58 16.28
C TRP A 63 2.72 -4.37 15.03
N VAL A 64 2.56 -3.81 13.83
CA VAL A 64 2.83 -4.51 12.57
C VAL A 64 4.26 -5.08 12.52
N GLY A 65 5.25 -4.37 13.05
CA GLY A 65 6.63 -4.89 13.11
C GLY A 65 6.70 -6.20 13.89
N ALA A 66 6.17 -6.22 15.10
CA ALA A 66 6.12 -7.41 15.95
C ALA A 66 5.22 -8.53 15.37
N LEU A 67 4.15 -8.17 14.66
CA LEU A 67 3.28 -9.15 13.97
C LEU A 67 3.98 -9.82 12.78
N LEU A 68 4.95 -9.14 12.17
CA LEU A 68 5.75 -9.68 11.08
C LEU A 68 7.00 -10.43 11.56
N ASP A 69 7.35 -10.33 12.84
CA ASP A 69 8.46 -11.08 13.41
C ASP A 69 8.19 -12.59 13.33
N GLY A 70 9.01 -13.31 12.55
CA GLY A 70 8.89 -14.74 12.32
C GLY A 70 7.91 -15.14 11.21
N TRP A 71 7.23 -14.19 10.57
CA TRP A 71 6.36 -14.46 9.43
C TRP A 71 7.12 -14.35 8.09
N PRO A 72 6.81 -15.20 7.10
CA PRO A 72 7.42 -15.10 5.78
C PRO A 72 6.94 -13.83 5.07
N LEU A 73 7.77 -12.78 5.10
CA LEU A 73 7.48 -11.44 4.57
C LEU A 73 6.93 -11.46 3.15
N THR A 74 7.47 -12.32 2.29
CA THR A 74 6.99 -12.48 0.91
C THR A 74 5.51 -12.89 0.89
N ARG A 75 5.09 -13.86 1.71
CA ARG A 75 3.69 -14.30 1.77
C ARG A 75 2.79 -13.20 2.34
N ALA A 76 3.27 -12.45 3.34
CA ALA A 76 2.53 -11.32 3.90
C ALA A 76 2.23 -10.27 2.84
N MET A 77 3.22 -9.93 2.00
CA MET A 77 3.05 -8.98 0.89
C MET A 77 2.06 -9.50 -0.16
N TRP A 78 2.17 -10.76 -0.59
CA TRP A 78 1.22 -11.36 -1.54
C TRP A 78 -0.22 -11.35 -1.01
N LEU A 79 -0.44 -11.75 0.24
CA LEU A 79 -1.77 -11.76 0.85
C LEU A 79 -2.34 -10.35 0.97
N ALA A 80 -1.51 -9.37 1.35
CA ALA A 80 -1.90 -7.97 1.45
C ALA A 80 -2.32 -7.41 0.08
N ASP A 81 -1.50 -7.58 -0.96
CA ASP A 81 -1.82 -7.11 -2.31
C ASP A 81 -3.06 -7.83 -2.88
N LEU A 82 -3.22 -9.14 -2.63
CA LEU A 82 -4.39 -9.88 -3.09
C LEU A 82 -5.67 -9.44 -2.38
N ALA A 83 -5.61 -9.20 -1.07
CA ALA A 83 -6.73 -8.66 -0.30
C ALA A 83 -7.10 -7.25 -0.77
N ALA A 84 -6.11 -6.38 -0.98
CA ALA A 84 -6.32 -5.03 -1.50
C ALA A 84 -6.91 -5.06 -2.93
N GLY A 85 -6.37 -5.89 -3.82
CA GLY A 85 -6.86 -6.03 -5.19
C GLY A 85 -8.29 -6.57 -5.23
N THR A 86 -8.61 -7.56 -4.38
CA THR A 86 -9.97 -8.12 -4.29
C THR A 86 -10.95 -7.08 -3.72
N ALA A 87 -10.58 -6.38 -2.66
CA ALA A 87 -11.36 -5.29 -2.08
C ALA A 87 -11.69 -4.23 -3.14
N VAL A 88 -10.70 -3.84 -3.95
CA VAL A 88 -10.88 -2.85 -5.02
C VAL A 88 -11.74 -3.40 -6.15
N ALA A 89 -11.56 -4.65 -6.55
CA ALA A 89 -12.40 -5.27 -7.58
C ALA A 89 -13.87 -5.33 -7.17
N LEU A 90 -14.16 -5.56 -5.88
CA LEU A 90 -15.52 -5.55 -5.35
C LEU A 90 -16.20 -4.18 -5.45
N LEU A 91 -15.43 -3.08 -5.49
CA LEU A 91 -15.97 -1.74 -5.70
C LEU A 91 -16.61 -1.58 -7.08
N LEU A 92 -16.17 -2.35 -8.09
CA LEU A 92 -16.78 -2.33 -9.42
C LEU A 92 -18.23 -2.83 -9.41
N LEU A 93 -18.65 -3.54 -8.36
CA LEU A 93 -20.02 -4.01 -8.16
C LEU A 93 -20.87 -3.08 -7.30
N VAL A 94 -20.31 -1.95 -6.85
CA VAL A 94 -21.04 -0.92 -6.11
C VAL A 94 -21.62 0.04 -7.14
N ASP A 95 -22.94 -0.02 -7.33
CA ASP A 95 -23.71 0.83 -8.24
C ASP A 95 -24.71 1.71 -7.49
N HIS A 96 -25.07 1.32 -6.27
CA HIS A 96 -26.05 2.00 -5.42
C HIS A 96 -25.56 2.31 -4.01
N PRO A 97 -26.11 3.37 -3.36
CA PRO A 97 -25.78 3.75 -1.98
C PRO A 97 -25.99 2.63 -0.95
N ASP A 98 -26.90 1.70 -1.19
CA ASP A 98 -27.17 0.56 -0.30
C ASP A 98 -25.97 -0.37 -0.11
N ARG A 99 -24.96 -0.27 -0.98
CA ARG A 99 -23.73 -1.06 -0.96
C ARG A 99 -22.51 -0.30 -0.44
N LEU A 100 -22.68 0.89 0.14
CA LEU A 100 -21.57 1.68 0.71
C LEU A 100 -20.76 0.93 1.77
N TRP A 101 -21.37 -0.01 2.49
CA TRP A 101 -20.66 -0.84 3.46
C TRP A 101 -19.57 -1.71 2.81
N LEU A 102 -19.75 -2.17 1.57
CA LEU A 102 -18.72 -2.88 0.81
C LEU A 102 -17.55 -1.96 0.50
N LEU A 103 -17.83 -0.69 0.20
CA LEU A 103 -16.79 0.31 -0.01
C LEU A 103 -15.99 0.56 1.26
N TYR A 104 -16.66 0.70 2.40
CA TYR A 104 -15.99 0.86 3.69
C TYR A 104 -15.11 -0.34 4.04
N LEU A 105 -15.62 -1.56 3.81
CA LEU A 105 -14.85 -2.78 4.02
C LEU A 105 -13.63 -2.84 3.08
N ALA A 106 -13.80 -2.44 1.83
CA ALA A 106 -12.74 -2.40 0.84
C ALA A 106 -11.66 -1.36 1.20
N ALA A 107 -12.07 -0.14 1.57
CA ALA A 107 -11.18 0.93 2.01
C ALA A 107 -10.36 0.51 3.24
N PHE A 108 -11.02 -0.09 4.23
CA PHE A 108 -10.38 -0.61 5.43
C PHE A 108 -9.41 -1.74 5.12
N GLY A 109 -9.82 -2.73 4.32
CA GLY A 109 -8.96 -3.86 3.92
C GLY A 109 -7.73 -3.42 3.12
N LYS A 110 -7.91 -2.47 2.18
CA LYS A 110 -6.81 -1.83 1.47
C LYS A 110 -5.87 -1.10 2.43
N SER A 111 -6.39 -0.34 3.39
CA SER A 111 -5.54 0.35 4.37
C SER A 111 -4.75 -0.63 5.25
N LEU A 112 -5.38 -1.71 5.71
CA LEU A 112 -4.71 -2.78 6.45
C LEU A 112 -3.55 -3.37 5.64
N ALA A 113 -3.79 -3.71 4.38
CA ALA A 113 -2.77 -4.23 3.46
C ALA A 113 -1.59 -3.25 3.31
N THR A 114 -1.86 -1.97 3.06
CA THR A 114 -0.80 -0.96 2.91
C THR A 114 0.00 -0.73 4.18
N THR A 115 -0.63 -0.88 5.35
CA THR A 115 0.03 -0.76 6.66
C THR A 115 1.03 -1.88 6.89
N VAL A 116 0.76 -3.08 6.38
CA VAL A 116 1.67 -4.24 6.44
C VAL A 116 2.74 -4.20 5.35
N LEU A 117 2.38 -3.78 4.13
CA LEU A 117 3.24 -3.86 2.95
C LEU A 117 4.49 -2.98 3.06
N ARG A 118 4.37 -1.78 3.63
CA ARG A 118 5.49 -0.83 3.79
C ARG A 118 6.61 -1.36 4.70
N PRO A 119 6.35 -1.80 5.94
CA PRO A 119 7.37 -2.38 6.80
C PRO A 119 7.87 -3.72 6.27
N ALA A 120 7.02 -4.57 5.68
CA ALA A 120 7.45 -5.83 5.07
C ALA A 120 8.45 -5.63 3.93
N ALA A 121 8.19 -4.69 3.01
CA ALA A 121 9.10 -4.36 1.92
C ALA A 121 10.45 -3.83 2.43
N ARG A 122 10.44 -2.99 3.46
CA ARG A 122 11.67 -2.48 4.11
C ARG A 122 12.48 -3.58 4.77
N ALA A 123 11.83 -4.52 5.45
CA ALA A 123 12.49 -5.66 6.09
C ALA A 123 13.02 -6.68 5.07
N LEU A 124 12.35 -6.85 3.92
CA LEU A 124 12.76 -7.78 2.87
C LEU A 124 13.94 -7.24 2.02
N THR A 125 14.10 -5.93 1.91
CA THR A 125 15.19 -5.29 1.15
C THR A 125 16.59 -5.78 1.57
N PRO A 126 16.99 -5.74 2.86
CA PRO A 126 18.31 -6.24 3.28
C PRO A 126 18.43 -7.77 3.16
N VAL A 127 17.34 -8.52 3.24
CA VAL A 127 17.33 -9.99 3.06
C VAL A 127 17.63 -10.37 1.61
N VAL A 128 17.14 -9.58 0.64
CA VAL A 128 17.31 -9.86 -0.80
C VAL A 128 18.68 -9.45 -1.33
N ILE A 129 19.24 -8.36 -0.81
CA ILE A 129 20.47 -7.74 -1.35
C ILE A 129 21.71 -8.10 -0.51
N GLY A 130 21.52 -8.50 0.76
CA GLY A 130 22.61 -8.71 1.71
C GLY A 130 23.10 -7.40 2.33
N ALA A 131 23.81 -7.51 3.47
CA ALA A 131 24.45 -6.37 4.11
C ALA A 131 25.72 -5.96 3.33
N GLY A 132 25.74 -4.77 2.74
CA GLY A 132 26.87 -4.30 1.94
C GLY A 132 26.62 -2.97 1.21
N PRO A 133 27.56 -2.52 0.35
CA PRO A 133 27.45 -1.26 -0.39
C PRO A 133 26.22 -1.20 -1.33
N ASP A 134 25.69 -2.35 -1.74
CA ASP A 134 24.47 -2.44 -2.55
C ASP A 134 23.19 -2.12 -1.77
N LEU A 135 23.20 -2.21 -0.44
CA LEU A 135 22.05 -1.82 0.40
C LEU A 135 21.84 -0.30 0.38
N ALA A 136 22.93 0.48 0.38
CA ALA A 136 22.84 1.94 0.27
C ALA A 136 22.26 2.36 -1.09
N ALA A 137 22.67 1.69 -2.17
CA ALA A 137 22.12 1.89 -3.51
C ALA A 137 20.63 1.52 -3.59
N ALA A 138 20.23 0.41 -2.95
CA ALA A 138 18.85 -0.03 -2.90
C ALA A 138 17.94 0.92 -2.12
N ASN A 139 18.42 1.43 -0.98
CA ASN A 139 17.70 2.43 -0.19
C ASN A 139 17.54 3.74 -0.98
N ALA A 140 18.58 4.18 -1.70
CA ALA A 140 18.52 5.38 -2.53
C ALA A 140 17.48 5.23 -3.66
N LEU A 141 17.44 4.09 -4.35
CA LEU A 141 16.45 3.81 -5.37
C LEU A 141 15.03 3.76 -4.81
N THR A 142 14.83 3.09 -3.67
CA THR A 142 13.53 3.02 -2.99
C THR A 142 13.04 4.40 -2.56
N ALA A 143 13.95 5.23 -2.02
CA ALA A 143 13.65 6.61 -1.66
C ALA A 143 13.26 7.42 -2.90
N LEU A 144 14.00 7.31 -4.00
CA LEU A 144 13.69 7.99 -5.26
C LEU A 144 12.31 7.60 -5.79
N SER A 145 11.98 6.30 -5.84
CA SER A 145 10.66 5.81 -6.22
C SER A 145 9.56 6.39 -5.32
N SER A 146 9.79 6.45 -4.02
CA SER A 146 8.83 7.04 -3.07
C SER A 146 8.66 8.55 -3.23
N SER A 147 9.72 9.27 -3.60
CA SER A 147 9.67 10.70 -3.89
C SER A 147 8.93 10.98 -5.19
N MET A 148 9.16 10.17 -6.24
CA MET A 148 8.41 10.26 -7.50
C MET A 148 6.93 10.01 -7.28
N LEU A 149 6.58 8.97 -6.50
CA LEU A 149 5.21 8.69 -6.10
C LEU A 149 4.52 9.89 -5.43
N ARG A 150 5.23 10.56 -4.52
CA ARG A 150 4.72 11.75 -3.82
C ARG A 150 4.60 12.97 -4.71
N LEU A 151 5.41 13.08 -5.76
CA LEU A 151 5.32 14.18 -6.74
C LEU A 151 4.14 13.99 -7.69
N THR A 152 3.84 12.75 -8.07
CA THR A 152 2.68 12.43 -8.93
C THR A 152 1.36 12.44 -8.16
N ALA A 153 1.43 12.31 -6.84
CA ALA A 153 0.32 12.43 -5.94
C ALA A 153 0.00 13.92 -5.66
N PRO A 154 -1.15 14.48 -6.06
CA PRO A 154 -1.63 15.75 -5.55
C PRO A 154 -1.75 15.68 -4.01
N PRO A 155 -1.60 16.84 -3.34
CA PRO A 155 -1.72 16.94 -1.89
C PRO A 155 -3.15 16.68 -1.38
#